data_AF-A0A6F9CJL3-F1
#
_entry.id   AF-A0A6F9CJL3-F1
#
_cell.length_a   1.000
_cell.length_b   1.000
_cell.length_c   1.000
_cell.angle_alpha   90.00
_cell.angle_beta   90.00
_cell.angle_gamma   90.00
#
_symmetry.space_group_name_H-M   'P 1'
#
loop_
_entity.id
_entity.type
_entity.pdbx_description
1 polymer ?
#
loop_
_entity_poly.entity_id
_entity_poly.type
_entity_poly.pdbx_seq_one_letter_code
_entity_poly.pdbx_strand_id
1 'polypeptide(L)'
;MLTRLLEVLSGEMLPRPTRGRMRIHCLENVDKALQFLKEQRVHLENVGSHDIVDGNHRLTLGLIWTIILRFQIQVIKIECDDNRETRSAKDALLLWCQMKTAGYSEVHIQNFTTCWRDGLAFNALIHRHRPDLIEFHKLIRSNATYNLQQAFNIAEQNLGLTKLLDPEDVNTENPDEKSIITYVVSYYHYFSKMKALRVEGKRVGKVLDNAIEGQKMIDRYEALASELLEWIEKTIGIISNQKFANSLTGVQQQLQAFTTYCTIEKPI
;
A
#
# COMPACT_ATOMS: atom_id res chain seq x y z
N MET A 1 27.79 -9.33 -7.23
CA MET A 1 26.53 -9.53 -6.49
C MET A 1 26.18 -8.30 -5.67
N LEU A 2 27.08 -7.83 -4.79
CA LEU A 2 26.86 -6.62 -3.97
C LEU A 2 26.44 -5.37 -4.78
N THR A 3 27.12 -5.07 -5.89
CA THR A 3 26.75 -3.95 -6.77
C THR A 3 25.32 -4.05 -7.30
N ARG A 4 24.91 -5.23 -7.78
CA ARG A 4 23.53 -5.49 -8.25
C ARG A 4 22.50 -5.35 -7.14
N LEU A 5 22.81 -5.81 -5.93
CA LEU A 5 21.95 -5.64 -4.77
C LEU A 5 21.70 -4.15 -4.49
N LEU A 6 22.76 -3.34 -4.51
CA LEU A 6 22.65 -1.89 -4.30
C LEU A 6 21.81 -1.22 -5.38
N GLU A 7 21.98 -1.59 -6.66
CA GLU A 7 21.14 -1.07 -7.75
C GLU A 7 19.66 -1.39 -7.54
N VAL A 8 19.33 -2.61 -7.12
CA VAL A 8 17.94 -3.02 -6.87
C VAL A 8 17.34 -2.28 -5.67
N LEU A 9 18.13 -2.08 -4.61
CA LEU A 9 17.67 -1.39 -3.40
C LEU A 9 17.54 0.12 -3.57
N SER A 10 18.43 0.76 -4.33
CA SER A 10 18.40 2.20 -4.56
C SER A 10 17.52 2.60 -5.74
N GLY A 11 17.33 1.71 -6.72
CA GLY A 11 16.74 2.06 -8.02
C GLY A 11 17.68 2.84 -8.95
N GLU A 12 18.93 3.07 -8.53
CA GLU A 12 19.95 3.80 -9.29
C GLU A 12 20.89 2.83 -10.02
N MET A 13 21.33 3.19 -11.23
CA MET A 13 22.31 2.39 -11.96
C MET A 13 23.72 2.68 -11.47
N LEU A 14 24.44 1.64 -11.05
CA LEU A 14 25.83 1.75 -10.62
C LEU A 14 26.78 1.57 -11.81
N PRO A 15 28.05 2.03 -11.71
CA PRO A 15 29.06 1.75 -12.71
C PRO A 15 29.17 0.26 -12.99
N ARG A 16 29.35 -0.09 -14.29
CA ARG A 16 29.44 -1.50 -14.70
C ARG A 16 30.58 -2.20 -13.94
N PRO A 17 30.33 -3.41 -13.40
CA PRO A 17 31.37 -4.17 -12.71
C PRO A 17 32.55 -4.48 -13.63
N THR A 18 33.76 -4.33 -13.11
CA THR A 18 34.99 -4.80 -13.74
C THR A 18 34.89 -6.31 -13.95
N ARG A 19 35.08 -6.76 -15.19
CA ARG A 19 35.03 -8.18 -15.54
C ARG A 19 36.35 -8.85 -15.19
N GLY A 20 36.26 -10.05 -14.61
CA GLY A 20 37.43 -10.88 -14.30
C GLY A 20 37.26 -11.59 -12.96
N ARG A 21 38.08 -12.63 -12.73
CA ARG A 21 38.02 -13.46 -11.52
C ARG A 21 39.19 -13.24 -10.56
N MET A 22 40.22 -12.50 -10.99
CA MET A 22 41.36 -12.16 -10.13
C MET A 22 40.95 -11.23 -8.99
N ARG A 23 41.66 -11.35 -7.85
CA ARG A 23 41.41 -10.57 -6.63
C ARG A 23 41.32 -9.06 -6.87
N ILE A 24 42.17 -8.51 -7.75
CA ILE A 24 42.17 -7.08 -8.09
C ILE A 24 40.83 -6.61 -8.66
N HIS A 25 40.17 -7.43 -9.51
CA HIS A 25 38.84 -7.09 -10.04
C HIS A 25 37.77 -7.14 -8.95
N CYS A 26 37.89 -8.06 -7.99
CA CYS A 26 36.97 -8.14 -6.86
C CYS A 26 37.10 -6.91 -5.95
N LEU A 27 38.33 -6.48 -5.65
CA LEU A 27 38.61 -5.29 -4.85
C LEU A 27 37.99 -4.05 -5.50
N GLU A 28 38.25 -3.83 -6.79
CA GLU A 28 37.71 -2.67 -7.51
C GLU A 28 36.17 -2.67 -7.54
N ASN A 29 35.55 -3.85 -7.70
CA ASN A 29 34.09 -3.98 -7.68
C ASN A 29 33.48 -3.71 -6.30
N VAL A 30 34.14 -4.12 -5.22
CA VAL A 30 33.70 -3.81 -3.86
C VAL A 30 33.93 -2.33 -3.56
N ASP A 31 35.05 -1.74 -3.96
CA ASP A 31 35.32 -0.31 -3.79
C ASP A 31 34.24 0.56 -4.46
N LYS A 32 33.82 0.21 -5.68
CA LYS A 32 32.70 0.87 -6.36
C LYS A 32 31.41 0.82 -5.53
N ALA A 33 31.11 -0.32 -4.92
CA ALA A 33 29.93 -0.48 -4.05
C ALA A 33 30.05 0.32 -2.74
N LEU A 34 31.22 0.30 -2.09
CA LEU A 34 31.47 1.05 -0.86
C LEU A 34 31.43 2.57 -1.12
N GLN A 35 31.95 3.03 -2.26
CA GLN A 35 31.90 4.42 -2.67
C GLN A 35 30.46 4.89 -2.88
N PHE A 36 29.64 4.10 -3.57
CA PHE A 36 28.21 4.38 -3.72
C PHE A 36 27.51 4.49 -2.36
N LEU A 37 27.81 3.61 -1.41
CA LEU A 37 27.24 3.67 -0.06
C LEU A 37 27.63 4.97 0.67
N LYS A 38 28.89 5.43 0.54
CA LYS A 38 29.32 6.72 1.10
C LYS A 38 28.53 7.88 0.50
N GLU A 39 28.29 7.88 -0.80
CA GLU A 39 27.47 8.88 -1.50
C GLU A 39 26.02 8.89 -1.00
N GLN A 40 25.47 7.72 -0.68
CA GLN A 40 24.15 7.55 -0.06
C GLN A 40 24.12 7.91 1.44
N ARG A 41 25.17 8.56 1.96
CA ARG A 41 25.37 8.98 3.35
C ARG A 41 25.38 7.83 4.36
N VAL A 42 25.92 6.68 3.94
CA VAL A 42 26.14 5.56 4.84
C VAL A 42 27.48 5.70 5.54
N HIS A 43 27.47 5.64 6.87
CA HIS A 43 28.68 5.64 7.68
C HIS A 43 29.33 4.25 7.67
N LEU A 44 30.41 4.11 6.91
CA LEU A 44 31.21 2.89 6.81
C LEU A 44 32.48 3.05 7.66
N GLU A 45 32.34 2.89 8.97
CA GLU A 45 33.49 2.89 9.88
C GLU A 45 34.19 1.52 9.83
N ASN A 46 35.48 1.51 9.54
CA ASN A 46 36.35 0.31 9.61
C ASN A 46 36.00 -0.82 8.61
N VAL A 47 35.43 -0.50 7.44
CA VAL A 47 35.20 -1.47 6.36
C VAL A 47 35.95 -1.07 5.10
N GLY A 48 36.95 -1.86 4.72
CA GLY A 48 37.65 -1.76 3.44
C GLY A 48 37.20 -2.83 2.43
N SER A 49 37.51 -2.64 1.15
CA SER A 49 37.22 -3.66 0.13
C SER A 49 37.96 -4.97 0.35
N HIS A 50 39.19 -4.91 0.85
CA HIS A 50 39.98 -6.10 1.20
C HIS A 50 39.31 -6.94 2.28
N ASP A 51 38.69 -6.33 3.30
CA ASP A 51 37.97 -7.07 4.35
C ASP A 51 36.85 -7.94 3.79
N ILE A 52 36.14 -7.44 2.78
CA ILE A 52 35.02 -8.14 2.15
C ILE A 52 35.53 -9.20 1.18
N VAL A 53 36.55 -8.88 0.38
CA VAL A 53 37.11 -9.81 -0.61
C VAL A 53 37.84 -10.98 0.05
N ASP A 54 38.50 -10.74 1.18
CA ASP A 54 39.25 -11.75 1.92
C ASP A 54 38.38 -12.52 2.94
N GLY A 55 37.08 -12.19 3.04
CA GLY A 55 36.11 -12.99 3.78
C GLY A 55 36.03 -12.71 5.28
N ASN A 56 36.23 -11.46 5.72
CA ASN A 56 36.01 -11.09 7.12
C ASN A 56 34.50 -11.10 7.43
N HIS A 57 34.03 -12.22 8.02
CA HIS A 57 32.62 -12.45 8.33
C HIS A 57 32.00 -11.34 9.18
N ARG A 58 32.71 -10.84 10.20
CA ARG A 58 32.20 -9.79 11.10
C ARG A 58 31.95 -8.49 10.34
N LEU A 59 32.91 -8.05 9.53
CA LEU A 59 32.79 -6.82 8.74
C LEU A 59 31.79 -6.98 7.59
N THR A 60 31.69 -8.18 7.03
CA THR A 60 30.72 -8.49 5.97
C THR A 60 29.28 -8.43 6.51
N LEU A 61 29.00 -9.06 7.65
CA LEU A 61 27.71 -8.97 8.34
C LEU A 61 27.41 -7.53 8.78
N GLY A 62 28.42 -6.80 9.26
CA GLY A 62 28.30 -5.37 9.57
C GLY A 62 27.89 -4.55 8.35
N LEU A 63 28.52 -4.77 7.20
CA LEU A 63 28.20 -4.09 5.95
C LEU A 63 26.76 -4.39 5.50
N ILE A 64 26.36 -5.66 5.49
CA ILE A 64 25.00 -6.06 5.13
C ILE A 64 23.96 -5.43 6.06
N TRP A 65 24.21 -5.43 7.37
CA TRP A 65 23.34 -4.75 8.34
C TRP A 65 23.20 -3.27 8.04
N THR A 66 24.30 -2.57 7.75
CA THR A 66 24.26 -1.13 7.45
C THR A 66 23.46 -0.85 6.16
N ILE A 67 23.53 -1.74 5.16
CA ILE A 67 22.71 -1.66 3.95
C ILE A 67 21.22 -1.84 4.30
N ILE A 68 20.86 -2.87 5.09
CA ILE A 68 19.48 -3.08 5.54
C ILE A 68 18.97 -1.87 6.32
N LEU A 69 19.77 -1.37 7.27
CA LEU A 69 19.43 -0.19 8.07
C LEU A 69 19.13 1.02 7.18
N ARG A 70 20.00 1.32 6.19
CA ARG A 70 19.85 2.49 5.32
C ARG A 70 18.68 2.40 4.36
N PHE A 71 18.50 1.26 3.69
CA PHE A 71 17.57 1.13 2.58
C PHE A 71 16.21 0.57 2.99
N GLN A 72 16.15 -0.23 4.06
CA GLN A 72 14.91 -0.88 4.49
C GLN A 72 14.34 -0.26 5.76
N ILE A 73 15.17 0.16 6.73
CA ILE A 73 14.67 0.66 8.02
C ILE A 73 14.52 2.17 8.01
N GLN A 74 15.54 2.93 7.61
CA GLN A 74 15.54 4.40 7.64
C GLN A 74 14.52 5.06 6.70
N VAL A 75 13.93 4.31 5.77
CA VAL A 75 12.84 4.76 4.90
C VAL A 75 11.46 4.70 5.58
N ILE A 76 11.35 4.05 6.75
CA ILE A 76 10.12 3.93 7.51
C ILE A 76 9.74 5.30 8.07
N LYS A 77 8.55 5.77 7.70
CA LYS A 77 7.95 7.02 8.20
C LYS A 77 6.62 6.69 8.86
N ILE A 78 6.47 7.07 10.12
CA ILE A 78 5.22 6.94 10.85
C ILE A 78 4.82 8.32 11.29
N GLU A 79 3.77 8.84 10.66
CA GLU A 79 3.15 10.09 11.04
C GLU A 79 2.50 9.89 12.42
N CYS A 80 2.99 10.64 13.40
CA CYS A 80 2.38 10.76 14.72
C CYS A 80 2.05 12.24 14.93
N ASP A 81 0.90 12.55 15.52
CA ASP A 81 0.48 13.92 15.83
C ASP A 81 1.38 14.61 16.88
N ASP A 82 2.22 13.85 17.58
CA ASP A 82 3.19 14.40 18.53
C ASP A 82 4.42 14.94 17.80
N ASN A 83 4.60 16.26 17.85
CA ASN A 83 5.78 17.05 17.46
C ASN A 83 7.11 16.68 18.17
N ARG A 84 7.21 15.48 18.75
CA ARG A 84 8.43 15.00 19.40
C ARG A 84 9.40 14.49 18.35
N GLU A 85 10.54 15.17 18.30
CA GLU A 85 11.86 14.83 17.74
C GLU A 85 11.94 13.53 16.91
N THR A 86 12.59 13.62 15.75
CA THR A 86 12.95 12.51 14.85
C THR A 86 13.26 11.22 15.61
N ARG A 87 12.25 10.37 15.80
CA ARG A 87 12.42 9.05 16.39
C ARG A 87 13.39 8.28 15.49
N SER A 88 14.32 7.53 16.09
CA SER A 88 15.18 6.64 15.31
C SER A 88 14.29 5.74 14.46
N ALA A 89 14.73 5.37 13.25
CA ALA A 89 13.94 4.50 12.36
C ALA A 89 13.58 3.15 13.02
N LYS A 90 14.42 2.68 13.95
CA LYS A 90 14.14 1.53 14.82
C LYS A 90 12.97 1.80 15.78
N ASP A 91 12.94 2.97 16.41
CA ASP A 91 11.87 3.36 17.35
C ASP A 91 10.55 3.59 16.61
N ALA A 92 10.62 4.10 15.38
CA ALA A 92 9.47 4.14 14.49
C ALA A 92 8.95 2.72 14.26
N LEU A 93 9.79 1.78 13.79
CA LEU A 93 9.35 0.39 13.59
C LEU A 93 8.75 -0.22 14.88
N LEU A 94 9.35 0.04 16.04
CA LEU A 94 8.84 -0.44 17.33
C LEU A 94 7.44 0.12 17.62
N LEU A 95 7.27 1.44 17.43
CA LEU A 95 5.97 2.10 17.58
C LEU A 95 4.93 1.51 16.63
N TRP A 96 5.29 1.24 15.37
CA TRP A 96 4.38 0.60 14.43
C TRP A 96 3.92 -0.77 14.95
N CYS A 97 4.85 -1.59 15.44
CA CYS A 97 4.52 -2.89 16.01
C CYS A 97 3.53 -2.73 17.17
N GLN A 98 3.83 -1.84 18.12
CA GLN A 98 2.96 -1.56 19.26
C GLN A 98 1.57 -1.08 18.86
N MET A 99 1.47 -0.15 17.90
CA MET A 99 0.18 0.34 17.39
C MET A 99 -0.62 -0.78 16.72
N LYS A 100 0.03 -1.71 16.01
CA LYS A 100 -0.64 -2.83 15.33
C LYS A 100 -1.05 -3.93 16.29
N THR A 101 -0.29 -4.17 17.35
CA THR A 101 -0.60 -5.20 18.35
C THR A 101 -1.35 -4.67 19.57
N ALA A 102 -1.68 -3.38 19.62
CA ALA A 102 -2.50 -2.80 20.69
C ALA A 102 -3.84 -3.54 20.81
N GLY A 103 -4.19 -4.03 22.01
CA GLY A 103 -5.43 -4.77 22.26
C GLY A 103 -5.34 -6.29 22.04
N TYR A 104 -4.18 -6.83 21.69
CA TYR A 104 -3.93 -8.28 21.77
C TYR A 104 -3.44 -8.63 23.17
N SER A 105 -4.19 -9.48 23.88
CA SER A 105 -3.77 -9.98 25.19
C SER A 105 -2.41 -10.68 25.11
N GLU A 106 -1.60 -10.52 26.15
CA GLU A 106 -0.25 -11.09 26.27
C GLU A 106 0.81 -10.55 25.28
N VAL A 107 0.44 -9.71 24.30
CA VAL A 107 1.39 -9.14 23.33
C VAL A 107 1.80 -7.72 23.72
N HIS A 108 2.94 -7.61 24.41
CA HIS A 108 3.52 -6.34 24.84
C HIS A 108 4.93 -6.17 24.26
N ILE A 109 5.03 -5.51 23.10
CA ILE A 109 6.29 -5.38 22.37
C ILE A 109 7.08 -4.18 22.91
N GLN A 110 8.23 -4.44 23.52
CA GLN A 110 9.15 -3.43 24.07
C GLN A 110 10.55 -3.50 23.46
N ASN A 111 10.88 -4.58 22.77
CA ASN A 111 12.18 -4.81 22.15
C ASN A 111 12.03 -5.65 20.88
N PHE A 112 13.14 -5.85 20.16
CA PHE A 112 13.23 -6.77 19.02
C PHE A 112 14.01 -8.04 19.36
N THR A 113 13.88 -8.53 20.59
CA THR A 113 14.51 -9.77 21.05
C THR A 113 13.47 -10.66 21.74
N THR A 114 13.39 -10.59 23.07
CA THR A 114 12.59 -11.49 23.91
C THR A 114 11.08 -11.32 23.73
N CYS A 115 10.60 -10.14 23.32
CA CYS A 115 9.17 -9.90 23.03
C CYS A 115 8.64 -10.68 21.82
N TRP A 116 9.52 -11.26 21.01
CA TRP A 116 9.17 -11.99 19.78
C TRP A 116 9.35 -13.50 19.92
N ARG A 117 9.97 -13.95 21.02
CA ARG A 117 10.39 -15.33 21.27
C ARG A 117 9.23 -16.33 21.26
N ASP A 118 8.07 -15.94 21.78
CA ASP A 118 6.88 -16.80 21.87
C ASP A 118 6.04 -16.86 20.58
N GLY A 119 6.44 -16.11 19.55
CA GLY A 119 5.76 -16.06 18.25
C GLY A 119 4.43 -15.32 18.24
N LEU A 120 3.89 -14.88 19.38
CA LEU A 120 2.58 -14.23 19.43
C LEU A 120 2.61 -12.87 18.72
N ALA A 121 3.72 -12.12 18.84
CA ALA A 121 3.89 -10.84 18.16
C ALA A 121 3.77 -10.95 16.63
N PHE A 122 4.41 -11.96 16.01
CA PHE A 122 4.31 -12.19 14.57
C PHE A 122 2.88 -12.54 14.15
N ASN A 123 2.22 -13.43 14.88
CA ASN A 123 0.83 -13.81 14.61
C ASN A 123 -0.13 -12.61 14.77
N ALA A 124 0.08 -11.76 15.78
CA ALA A 124 -0.74 -10.58 16.01
C ALA A 124 -0.61 -9.56 14.87
N LEU A 125 0.60 -9.36 14.35
CA LEU A 125 0.83 -8.48 13.19
C LEU A 125 0.08 -8.97 11.94
N ILE A 126 0.11 -10.27 11.67
CA ILE A 126 -0.62 -10.86 10.54
C ILE A 126 -2.12 -10.73 10.78
N HIS A 127 -2.64 -11.19 11.92
CA HIS A 127 -4.07 -11.16 12.26
C HIS A 127 -4.64 -9.73 12.22
N ARG A 128 -3.89 -8.71 12.64
CA ARG A 128 -4.34 -7.32 12.59
C ARG A 128 -4.64 -6.84 11.17
N HIS A 129 -3.91 -7.33 10.18
CA HIS A 129 -4.05 -6.91 8.78
C HIS A 129 -4.89 -7.89 7.95
N ARG A 130 -4.85 -9.18 8.31
CA ARG A 130 -5.52 -10.31 7.66
C ARG A 130 -6.06 -11.27 8.74
N PRO A 131 -7.17 -10.90 9.40
CA PRO A 131 -7.74 -11.72 10.47
C PRO A 131 -8.26 -13.08 9.96
N ASP A 132 -8.53 -13.17 8.66
CA ASP A 132 -8.95 -14.39 7.97
C ASP A 132 -7.89 -15.50 7.94
N LEU A 133 -6.61 -15.17 8.18
CA LEU A 133 -5.51 -16.13 8.07
C LEU A 133 -5.12 -16.80 9.40
N ILE A 134 -5.51 -16.23 10.55
CA ILE A 134 -5.02 -16.68 11.86
C ILE A 134 -6.16 -16.74 12.87
N GLU A 135 -6.32 -17.88 13.53
CA GLU A 135 -7.23 -18.02 14.67
C GLU A 135 -6.50 -17.66 15.97
N PHE A 136 -6.27 -16.36 16.20
CA PHE A 136 -5.36 -15.89 17.25
C PHE A 136 -5.74 -16.38 18.66
N HIS A 137 -7.04 -16.52 18.93
CA HIS A 137 -7.57 -16.98 20.22
C HIS A 137 -7.17 -18.42 20.59
N LYS A 138 -6.70 -19.22 19.63
CA LYS A 138 -6.22 -20.60 19.88
C LYS A 138 -4.73 -20.65 20.21
N LEU A 139 -4.01 -19.54 20.04
CA LEU A 139 -2.57 -19.49 20.29
C LEU A 139 -2.29 -19.35 21.78
N ILE A 140 -1.31 -20.10 22.26
CA ILE A 140 -0.89 -20.11 23.66
C ILE A 140 0.60 -19.84 23.72
N ARG A 141 1.02 -19.00 24.67
CA ARG A 141 2.42 -18.58 24.84
C ARG A 141 3.41 -19.72 25.01
N SER A 142 3.00 -20.81 25.67
CA SER A 142 3.85 -21.98 25.92
C SER A 142 4.23 -22.73 24.63
N ASN A 143 3.48 -22.56 23.54
CA ASN A 143 3.72 -23.25 22.27
C ASN A 143 4.51 -22.40 21.26
N ALA A 144 5.60 -21.79 21.73
CA ALA A 144 6.39 -20.80 21.00
C ALA A 144 6.85 -21.27 19.61
N THR A 145 7.44 -22.47 19.53
CA THR A 145 7.94 -23.02 18.26
C THR A 145 6.84 -23.18 17.22
N TYR A 146 5.67 -23.67 17.63
CA TYR A 146 4.50 -23.79 16.75
C TYR A 146 4.00 -22.41 16.31
N ASN A 147 3.88 -21.46 17.24
CA ASN A 147 3.41 -20.10 16.94
C ASN A 147 4.31 -19.42 15.89
N LEU A 148 5.64 -19.54 16.05
CA LEU A 148 6.63 -19.02 15.11
C LEU A 148 6.50 -19.71 13.74
N GLN A 149 6.51 -21.05 13.73
CA GLN A 149 6.42 -21.81 12.49
C GLN A 149 5.14 -21.51 11.71
N GLN A 150 4.00 -21.40 12.39
CA GLN A 150 2.73 -21.01 11.79
C GLN A 150 2.81 -19.61 11.18
N ALA A 151 3.28 -18.60 11.93
CA ALA A 151 3.38 -17.24 11.42
C ALA A 151 4.28 -17.15 10.18
N PHE A 152 5.40 -17.87 10.19
CA PHE A 152 6.38 -17.87 9.09
C PHE A 152 5.83 -18.60 7.86
N ASN A 153 5.12 -19.72 8.06
CA ASN A 153 4.44 -20.45 6.99
C ASN A 153 3.34 -19.62 6.33
N ILE A 154 2.48 -18.99 7.12
CA ILE A 154 1.38 -18.14 6.60
C ILE A 154 1.96 -16.92 5.86
N ALA A 155 3.01 -16.31 6.40
CA ALA A 155 3.66 -15.18 5.77
C ALA A 155 4.23 -15.54 4.39
N GLU A 156 4.86 -16.70 4.25
CA GLU A 156 5.39 -17.17 2.97
C GLU A 156 4.27 -17.55 1.99
N GLN A 157 3.34 -18.41 2.41
CA GLN A 157 2.34 -19.02 1.53
C GLN A 157 1.25 -18.03 1.11
N ASN A 158 0.81 -17.15 2.02
CA ASN A 158 -0.33 -16.27 1.78
C ASN A 158 0.07 -14.82 1.54
N LEU A 159 1.23 -14.37 2.04
CA LEU A 159 1.71 -13.00 1.87
C LEU A 159 2.91 -12.90 0.93
N GLY A 160 3.56 -14.01 0.57
CA GLY A 160 4.75 -14.01 -0.28
C GLY A 160 6.01 -13.45 0.41
N LEU A 161 6.02 -13.43 1.75
CA LEU A 161 7.18 -13.00 2.53
C LEU A 161 8.13 -14.19 2.74
N THR A 162 9.33 -14.13 2.16
CA THR A 162 10.37 -15.15 2.36
C THR A 162 10.65 -15.38 3.84
N LYS A 163 10.73 -16.65 4.27
CA LYS A 163 11.15 -16.99 5.64
C LYS A 163 12.63 -16.65 5.82
N LEU A 164 12.91 -15.61 6.62
CA LEU A 164 14.28 -15.19 6.92
C LEU A 164 14.82 -15.76 8.24
N LEU A 165 13.94 -16.32 9.08
CA LEU A 165 14.26 -16.82 10.41
C LEU A 165 13.72 -18.24 10.56
N ASP A 166 14.49 -19.07 11.25
CA ASP A 166 14.03 -20.37 11.72
C ASP A 166 13.43 -20.25 13.14
N PRO A 167 12.37 -21.00 13.48
CA PRO A 167 11.74 -20.93 14.80
C PRO A 167 12.71 -21.15 15.97
N GLU A 168 13.69 -22.05 15.82
CA GLU A 168 14.72 -22.36 16.80
C GLU A 168 15.66 -21.18 17.10
N ASP A 169 15.97 -20.35 16.10
CA ASP A 169 16.84 -19.18 16.26
C ASP A 169 16.14 -18.03 16.98
N VAL A 170 14.80 -18.02 16.95
CA VAL A 170 13.96 -17.04 17.63
C VAL A 170 13.54 -17.53 19.02
N ASN A 171 13.21 -18.81 19.18
CA ASN A 171 12.84 -19.42 20.45
C ASN A 171 14.06 -19.80 21.31
N THR A 172 14.93 -18.82 21.54
CA THR A 172 16.13 -18.96 22.37
C THR A 172 16.14 -17.90 23.48
N GLU A 173 17.04 -18.02 24.45
CA GLU A 173 17.17 -17.06 25.56
C GLU A 173 17.55 -15.67 25.09
N ASN A 174 18.42 -15.59 24.07
CA ASN A 174 18.96 -14.34 23.55
C ASN A 174 18.81 -14.29 22.02
N PRO A 175 17.60 -14.04 21.49
CA PRO A 175 17.38 -13.93 20.05
C PRO A 175 18.17 -12.75 19.45
N ASP A 176 18.72 -12.90 18.25
CA ASP A 176 19.46 -11.83 17.59
C ASP A 176 18.53 -10.68 17.16
N GLU A 177 18.79 -9.49 17.70
CA GLU A 177 17.96 -8.32 17.48
C GLU A 177 17.91 -7.90 16.01
N LYS A 178 19.05 -7.94 15.33
CA LYS A 178 19.17 -7.50 13.93
C LYS A 178 18.40 -8.41 12.99
N SER A 179 18.42 -9.71 13.24
CA SER A 179 17.70 -10.72 12.48
C SER A 179 16.19 -10.55 12.64
N ILE A 180 15.70 -10.36 13.88
CA ILE A 180 14.28 -10.06 14.13
C ILE A 180 13.86 -8.76 13.45
N ILE A 181 14.61 -7.67 13.62
CA ILE A 181 14.31 -6.40 12.97
C ILE A 181 14.22 -6.58 11.45
N THR A 182 15.20 -7.24 10.84
CA THR A 182 15.24 -7.47 9.39
C THR A 182 13.97 -8.16 8.90
N TYR A 183 13.50 -9.18 9.62
CA TYR A 183 12.28 -9.87 9.25
C TYR A 183 11.03 -9.03 9.49
N VAL A 184 10.92 -8.34 10.63
CA VAL A 184 9.78 -7.46 10.94
C VAL A 184 9.65 -6.30 9.96
N VAL A 185 10.76 -5.77 9.45
CA VAL A 185 10.76 -4.73 8.41
C VAL A 185 10.13 -5.23 7.12
N SER A 186 10.31 -6.51 6.76
CA SER A 186 9.64 -7.10 5.60
C SER A 186 8.12 -7.10 5.75
N TYR A 187 7.59 -7.41 6.95
CA TYR A 187 6.15 -7.30 7.25
C TYR A 187 5.67 -5.85 7.16
N TYR A 188 6.44 -4.90 7.70
CA TYR A 188 6.10 -3.48 7.62
C TYR A 188 5.93 -3.03 6.16
N HIS A 189 6.92 -3.30 5.31
CA HIS A 189 6.88 -2.88 3.90
C HIS A 189 5.72 -3.51 3.15
N TYR A 190 5.48 -4.81 3.38
CA TYR A 190 4.35 -5.51 2.78
C TYR A 190 3.00 -4.88 3.18
N PHE A 191 2.74 -4.73 4.47
CA PHE A 191 1.46 -4.19 4.95
C PHE A 191 1.29 -2.70 4.64
N SER A 192 2.39 -1.94 4.59
CA SER A 192 2.38 -0.54 4.15
C SER A 192 1.99 -0.43 2.67
N LYS A 193 2.62 -1.25 1.80
CA LYS A 193 2.25 -1.33 0.37
C LYS A 193 0.81 -1.79 0.18
N MET A 194 0.35 -2.78 0.94
CA MET A 194 -1.04 -3.26 0.90
C MET A 194 -2.02 -2.16 1.29
N LYS A 195 -1.72 -1.36 2.32
CA LYS A 195 -2.53 -0.21 2.72
C LYS A 195 -2.57 0.85 1.62
N ALA A 196 -1.43 1.18 1.02
CA ALA A 196 -1.34 2.16 -0.07
C ALA A 196 -2.21 1.76 -1.27
N LEU A 197 -2.08 0.50 -1.74
CA LEU A 197 -2.89 -0.04 -2.83
C LEU A 197 -4.40 0.00 -2.51
N ARG A 198 -4.80 -0.29 -1.28
CA ARG A 198 -6.20 -0.18 -0.86
C ARG A 198 -6.71 1.26 -0.92
N VAL A 199 -5.89 2.24 -0.53
CA VAL A 199 -6.27 3.67 -0.59
C VAL A 199 -6.37 4.13 -2.03
N GLU A 200 -5.43 3.75 -2.89
CA GLU A 200 -5.48 4.04 -4.33
C GLU A 200 -6.73 3.45 -4.98
N GLY A 201 -7.04 2.18 -4.71
CA GLY A 201 -8.27 1.54 -5.20
C GLY A 201 -9.55 2.26 -4.77
N LYS A 202 -9.62 2.72 -3.51
CA LYS A 202 -10.76 3.53 -3.03
C LYS A 202 -10.86 4.87 -3.75
N ARG A 203 -9.74 5.52 -4.09
CA ARG A 203 -9.74 6.79 -4.83
C ARG A 203 -10.23 6.60 -6.27
N VAL A 204 -9.78 5.54 -6.94
CA VAL A 204 -10.26 5.19 -8.28
C VAL A 204 -11.76 4.88 -8.26
N GLY A 205 -12.23 4.12 -7.27
CA GLY A 205 -13.66 3.84 -7.10
C GLY A 205 -14.51 5.11 -7.03
N LYS A 206 -14.09 6.11 -6.23
CA LYS A 206 -14.81 7.39 -6.15
C LYS A 206 -14.88 8.15 -7.48
N VAL A 207 -13.81 8.13 -8.26
CA VAL A 207 -13.80 8.78 -9.59
C VAL A 207 -14.75 8.06 -10.54
N LEU A 208 -14.79 6.73 -10.48
CA LEU A 208 -15.70 5.93 -11.28
C LEU A 208 -17.16 6.17 -10.88
N ASP A 209 -17.46 6.23 -9.58
CA ASP A 209 -18.81 6.51 -9.09
C ASP A 209 -19.32 7.86 -9.61
N ASN A 210 -18.48 8.90 -9.56
CA ASN A 210 -18.81 10.22 -10.10
C ASN A 210 -19.03 10.19 -11.62
N ALA A 211 -18.24 9.41 -12.36
CA ALA A 211 -18.41 9.26 -13.81
C ALA A 211 -19.72 8.55 -14.16
N ILE A 212 -20.08 7.51 -13.41
CA ILE A 212 -21.36 6.79 -13.57
C ILE A 212 -22.54 7.73 -13.27
N GLU A 213 -22.43 8.54 -12.22
CA GLU A 213 -23.45 9.53 -11.89
C GLU A 213 -23.58 10.60 -12.99
N GLY A 214 -22.44 11.09 -13.51
CA GLY A 214 -22.41 12.01 -14.64
C GLY A 214 -23.08 11.42 -15.89
N GLN A 215 -22.81 10.16 -16.21
CA GLN A 215 -23.46 9.49 -17.34
C GLN A 215 -24.98 9.41 -17.15
N LYS A 216 -25.45 9.05 -15.96
CA LYS A 216 -26.90 9.03 -15.65
C LYS A 216 -27.55 10.41 -15.82
N MET A 217 -26.84 11.49 -15.48
CA MET A 217 -27.34 12.85 -15.69
C MET A 217 -27.44 13.21 -17.17
N ILE A 218 -26.45 12.80 -17.98
CA ILE A 218 -26.47 12.97 -19.44
C ILE A 218 -27.65 12.21 -20.03
N ASP A 219 -27.81 10.92 -19.72
CA ASP A 219 -28.89 10.09 -20.25
C ASP A 219 -30.27 10.67 -19.89
N ARG A 220 -30.42 11.19 -18.67
CA ARG A 220 -31.66 11.85 -18.22
C ARG A 220 -31.91 13.15 -18.97
N TYR A 221 -30.88 13.96 -19.18
CA TYR A 221 -31.00 15.20 -19.95
C TYR A 221 -31.40 14.91 -21.39
N GLU A 222 -30.74 13.94 -22.04
CA GLU A 222 -31.06 13.54 -23.41
C GLU A 222 -32.52 13.06 -23.52
N ALA A 223 -32.99 12.21 -22.60
CA ALA A 223 -34.37 11.74 -22.59
C ALA A 223 -35.39 12.90 -22.46
N LEU A 224 -35.17 13.81 -21.50
CA LEU A 224 -36.06 14.95 -21.28
C LEU A 224 -36.03 15.94 -22.45
N ALA A 225 -34.85 16.19 -23.02
CA ALA A 225 -34.69 17.08 -24.17
C ALA A 225 -35.38 16.50 -25.41
N SER A 226 -35.23 15.20 -25.68
CA SER A 226 -35.91 14.52 -26.77
C SER A 226 -37.43 14.55 -26.61
N GLU A 227 -37.95 14.26 -25.42
CA GLU A 227 -39.39 14.32 -25.12
C GLU A 227 -39.94 15.75 -25.32
N LEU A 228 -39.23 16.77 -24.85
CA LEU A 228 -39.61 18.16 -25.03
C LEU A 228 -39.61 18.58 -26.50
N LEU A 229 -38.58 18.19 -27.27
CA LEU A 229 -38.49 18.50 -28.69
C LEU A 229 -39.63 17.84 -29.47
N GLU A 230 -39.93 16.57 -29.20
CA GLU A 230 -41.06 15.86 -29.82
C GLU A 230 -42.39 16.55 -29.49
N TRP A 231 -42.57 16.97 -28.24
CA TRP A 231 -43.75 17.72 -27.83
C TRP A 231 -43.86 19.07 -28.55
N ILE A 232 -42.76 19.83 -28.69
CA ILE A 232 -42.74 21.11 -29.40
C ILE A 232 -43.14 20.90 -30.87
N GLU A 233 -42.52 19.94 -31.57
CA GLU A 233 -42.81 19.68 -32.99
C GLU A 233 -44.28 19.30 -33.21
N LYS A 234 -44.80 18.40 -32.38
CA LYS A 234 -46.22 18.00 -32.42
C LYS A 234 -47.16 19.16 -32.17
N THR A 235 -46.84 19.99 -31.17
CA THR A 235 -47.65 21.15 -30.79
C THR A 235 -47.66 22.21 -31.89
N ILE A 236 -46.51 22.50 -32.50
CA ILE A 236 -46.41 23.39 -33.67
C ILE A 236 -47.29 22.85 -34.81
N GLY A 237 -47.24 21.54 -35.09
CA GLY A 237 -48.09 20.91 -36.09
C GLY A 237 -49.60 21.09 -35.83
N ILE A 238 -50.03 20.99 -34.57
CA ILE A 238 -51.43 21.20 -34.17
C ILE A 238 -51.83 22.68 -34.31
N ILE A 239 -51.03 23.60 -33.78
CA ILE A 239 -51.36 25.04 -33.74
C ILE A 239 -51.27 25.68 -35.13
N SER A 240 -50.33 25.25 -35.98
CA SER A 240 -50.18 25.77 -37.34
C SER A 240 -51.29 25.28 -38.29
N ASN A 241 -52.10 24.30 -37.89
CA ASN A 241 -53.20 23.79 -38.69
C ASN A 241 -54.37 24.79 -38.73
N GLN A 242 -54.48 25.54 -39.83
CA GLN A 242 -55.51 26.56 -40.05
C GLN A 242 -56.88 26.00 -40.53
N LYS A 243 -57.17 24.72 -40.25
CA LYS A 243 -58.47 24.12 -40.58
C LYS A 243 -59.47 24.30 -39.43
N PHE A 244 -60.39 25.24 -39.61
CA PHE A 244 -61.44 25.52 -38.65
C PHE A 244 -62.69 24.66 -38.91
N ALA A 245 -63.39 24.30 -37.83
CA ALA A 245 -64.67 23.61 -37.94
C ALA A 245 -65.70 24.50 -38.65
N ASN A 246 -66.54 23.92 -39.50
CA ASN A 246 -67.58 24.67 -40.23
C ASN A 246 -68.87 24.87 -39.40
N SER A 247 -68.73 25.01 -38.08
CA SER A 247 -69.83 25.25 -37.15
C SER A 247 -69.36 26.15 -35.99
N LEU A 248 -70.26 27.03 -35.52
CA LEU A 248 -69.97 27.95 -34.41
C LEU A 248 -69.51 27.21 -33.15
N THR A 249 -70.17 26.11 -32.82
CA THR A 249 -69.83 25.25 -31.68
C THR A 249 -68.47 24.60 -31.84
N GLY A 250 -68.10 24.15 -33.04
CA GLY A 250 -66.79 23.58 -33.31
C GLY A 250 -65.65 24.59 -33.18
N VAL A 251 -65.85 25.83 -33.66
CA VAL A 251 -64.86 26.91 -33.52
C VAL A 251 -64.70 27.33 -32.06
N GLN A 252 -65.79 27.40 -31.29
CA GLN A 252 -65.73 27.67 -29.84
C GLN A 252 -64.93 26.61 -29.08
N GLN A 253 -65.09 25.33 -29.42
CA GLN A 253 -64.30 24.24 -28.84
C GLN A 253 -62.81 24.36 -29.21
N GLN A 254 -62.47 24.72 -30.45
CA GLN A 254 -61.09 24.95 -30.89
C GLN A 254 -60.44 26.12 -30.12
N LEU A 255 -61.17 27.21 -29.91
CA LEU A 255 -60.71 28.36 -29.12
C LEU A 255 -60.49 28.00 -27.64
N GLN A 256 -61.38 27.20 -27.07
CA GLN A 256 -61.26 26.72 -25.70
C GLN A 256 -60.02 25.83 -25.53
N ALA A 257 -59.78 24.89 -26.45
CA ALA A 257 -58.58 24.05 -26.44
C ALA A 257 -57.29 24.87 -26.55
N PHE A 258 -57.26 25.91 -27.40
CA PHE A 258 -56.11 26.82 -27.51
C PHE A 258 -55.89 27.64 -26.23
N THR A 259 -56.97 28.06 -25.56
CA THR A 259 -56.89 28.78 -24.29
C THR A 259 -56.35 27.87 -23.19
N THR A 260 -56.75 26.60 -23.15
CA THR A 260 -56.21 25.59 -22.24
C THR A 260 -54.72 25.36 -22.49
N TYR A 261 -54.30 25.23 -23.74
CA TYR A 261 -52.88 25.13 -24.08
C TYR A 261 -52.08 26.31 -23.54
N CYS A 262 -52.54 27.55 -23.78
CA CYS A 262 -51.86 28.76 -23.34
C CYS A 262 -51.81 28.95 -21.81
N THR A 263 -52.79 28.41 -21.08
CA THR A 263 -52.91 28.63 -19.63
C THR A 263 -52.41 27.48 -18.78
N ILE A 264 -52.35 26.25 -19.30
CA ILE A 264 -52.05 25.04 -18.53
C ILE A 264 -50.87 24.24 -19.10
N GLU A 265 -50.84 24.03 -20.41
CA GLU A 265 -49.90 23.06 -21.01
C GLU A 265 -48.58 23.69 -21.46
N LYS A 266 -48.62 24.94 -21.92
CA LYS A 266 -47.43 25.66 -22.36
C LYS A 266 -46.50 25.89 -21.16
N PRO A 267 -45.26 25.37 -21.16
CA PRO A 267 -44.29 25.70 -20.13
C PRO A 267 -44.04 27.21 -20.10
N ILE A 268 -44.09 27.81 -18.91
CA ILE A 268 -43.87 29.26 -18.67
C ILE A 268 -42.38 29.58 -18.75
#